data_AF-A0A7Y3XF63-F1
#
_entry.id   AF-A0A7Y3XF63-F1
#
_cell.length_a   1.000
_cell.length_b   1.000
_cell.length_c   1.000
_cell.angle_alpha   90.00
_cell.angle_beta   90.00
_cell.angle_gamma   90.00
#
_symmetry.space_group_name_H-M   'P 1'
#
loop_
_entity.id
_entity.type
_entity.pdbx_description
1 polymer ?
#
loop_
_entity_poly.entity_id
_entity_poly.type
_entity_poly.pdbx_seq_one_letter_code
_entity_poly.pdbx_strand_id
1 'polypeptide(L)'
;MSFKDTIFAIETKDTGDAVSIEATAYTDRNEITIGDKIKFGIHVKYRNDLTVEFPKINQQLGAFTVKETGGIAGDKREKDGYFTVEQNYVLSSYEIGRQTIPSLKIRYKSSRGTGEVVTNEITIDVRGVLKEGETAADIKDIFPPMNVPTNFRRLVTWIFAGLAALSLSAVIYWLINKRKNGYKKQSQEFIVRAPHEVAYELLENLLKEDLISKGLIKEYYYRLTDIVRHYIEKRFGLLAPERTTEEFLDEMAHTNKLDDTHKRLIQEFLERCDMVKYARYGPSRSEIQETYDAAKRFIDETRERFEEKEVVAH
;
A
#
# COMPACT_ATOMS: atom_id res chain seq x y z
N MET A 1 15.22 -7.41 45.96
CA MET A 1 13.80 -7.11 46.20
C MET A 1 13.12 -8.45 46.49
N SER A 2 12.44 -8.50 47.63
CA SER A 2 11.91 -9.66 48.37
C SER A 2 11.59 -10.94 47.57
N PHE A 3 12.42 -11.98 47.74
CA PHE A 3 12.01 -13.38 47.52
C PHE A 3 11.09 -13.77 48.67
N LYS A 4 9.78 -13.86 48.40
CA LYS A 4 8.83 -14.44 49.36
C LYS A 4 8.05 -15.55 48.66
N ASP A 5 7.97 -16.65 49.39
CA ASP A 5 7.15 -17.85 49.17
C ASP A 5 7.77 -18.92 48.28
N THR A 6 8.97 -19.36 48.69
CA THR A 6 9.52 -20.69 48.36
C THR A 6 8.81 -21.74 49.22
N ILE A 7 7.97 -22.57 48.61
CA ILE A 7 7.43 -23.76 49.27
C ILE A 7 8.50 -24.86 49.18
N PHE A 8 9.20 -25.09 50.29
CA PHE A 8 10.09 -26.22 50.47
C PHE A 8 9.26 -27.45 50.87
N ALA A 9 9.33 -28.53 50.09
CA ALA A 9 8.82 -29.83 50.49
C ALA A 9 9.96 -30.85 50.35
N ILE A 10 10.39 -31.37 51.49
CA ILE A 10 11.39 -32.42 51.64
C ILE A 10 10.68 -33.75 51.39
N GLU A 11 11.10 -34.49 50.37
CA GLU A 11 10.79 -35.92 50.28
C GLU A 11 12.09 -36.73 50.28
N THR A 12 12.56 -37.04 51.48
CA THR A 12 13.63 -38.02 51.69
C THR A 12 13.06 -39.42 51.47
N LYS A 13 13.47 -40.08 50.40
CA LYS A 13 13.36 -41.55 50.31
C LYS A 13 14.72 -42.17 50.59
N ASP A 14 14.88 -42.56 51.85
CA ASP A 14 16.00 -43.33 52.36
C ASP A 14 15.97 -44.75 51.79
N THR A 15 16.96 -45.08 50.94
CA THR A 15 17.46 -46.45 50.74
C THR A 15 18.91 -46.37 50.21
N GLY A 16 19.87 -46.60 51.10
CA GLY A 16 21.22 -47.18 50.86
C GLY A 16 22.10 -46.61 49.74
N ASP A 17 23.17 -45.90 50.11
CA ASP A 17 24.25 -45.37 49.23
C ASP A 17 23.78 -44.42 48.12
N ALA A 18 22.85 -43.54 48.49
CA ALA A 18 22.11 -42.68 47.59
C ALA A 18 23.01 -41.65 46.87
N VAL A 19 23.00 -41.70 45.54
CA VAL A 19 23.33 -40.54 44.70
C VAL A 19 22.41 -39.40 45.13
N SER A 20 22.95 -38.36 45.77
CA SER A 20 22.15 -37.21 46.18
C SER A 20 21.95 -36.29 44.97
N ILE A 21 20.82 -36.45 44.31
CA ILE A 21 20.34 -35.58 43.24
C ILE A 21 18.91 -35.15 43.55
N GLU A 22 18.66 -33.85 43.48
CA GLU A 22 17.36 -33.23 43.70
C GLU A 22 17.02 -32.39 42.47
N ALA A 23 15.80 -32.52 41.97
CA ALA A 23 15.31 -31.77 40.83
C ALA A 23 14.03 -31.03 41.20
N THR A 24 14.05 -29.72 41.07
CA THR A 24 12.95 -28.84 41.47
C THR A 24 12.58 -27.94 40.32
N ALA A 25 11.30 -27.91 39.99
CA ALA A 25 10.73 -26.99 39.02
C ALA A 25 10.12 -25.78 39.75
N TYR A 26 10.29 -24.59 39.19
CA TYR A 26 9.70 -23.36 39.71
C TYR A 26 9.22 -22.45 38.58
N THR A 27 8.32 -21.54 38.94
CA THR A 27 7.89 -20.45 38.06
C THR A 27 8.08 -19.11 38.76
N ASP A 28 8.21 -18.05 37.97
CA ASP A 28 8.26 -16.68 38.49
C ASP A 28 6.91 -16.21 39.04
N ARG A 29 5.81 -16.75 38.50
CA ARG A 29 4.43 -16.41 38.87
C ARG A 29 3.55 -17.67 38.93
N ASN A 30 2.56 -17.64 39.83
CA ASN A 30 1.53 -18.67 39.99
C ASN A 30 0.12 -18.20 39.57
N GLU A 31 -0.02 -16.92 39.22
CA GLU A 31 -1.23 -16.32 38.66
C GLU A 31 -0.85 -15.48 37.43
N ILE A 32 -1.50 -15.74 36.30
CA ILE A 32 -1.27 -15.04 35.04
C ILE A 32 -2.56 -14.78 34.28
N THR A 33 -2.52 -13.88 33.31
CA THR A 33 -3.63 -13.71 32.37
C THR A 33 -3.41 -14.52 31.09
N ILE A 34 -4.50 -14.78 30.37
CA ILE A 34 -4.44 -15.48 29.08
C ILE A 34 -3.43 -14.81 28.12
N GLY A 35 -2.49 -15.61 27.60
CA GLY A 35 -1.45 -15.13 26.68
C GLY A 35 -0.23 -14.48 27.34
N ASP A 36 -0.19 -14.36 28.67
CA ASP A 36 1.01 -13.90 29.37
C ASP A 36 2.18 -14.87 29.21
N LYS A 37 3.39 -14.33 29.30
CA LYS A 37 4.65 -15.10 29.29
C LYS A 37 5.14 -15.31 30.72
N ILE A 38 5.33 -16.55 31.14
CA ILE A 38 5.93 -16.92 32.43
C ILE A 38 7.32 -17.52 32.23
N LYS A 39 8.19 -17.33 33.22
CA LYS A 39 9.49 -17.99 33.27
C LYS A 39 9.34 -19.26 34.09
N PHE A 40 9.67 -20.38 33.48
CA PHE A 40 9.71 -21.70 34.09
C PHE A 40 11.15 -22.17 34.16
N GLY A 41 11.62 -22.52 35.35
CA GLY A 41 12.98 -22.99 35.57
C GLY A 41 13.00 -24.38 36.17
N ILE A 42 14.00 -25.16 35.78
CA ILE A 42 14.31 -26.46 36.37
C ILE A 42 15.68 -26.34 37.03
N HIS A 43 15.72 -26.49 38.34
CA HIS A 43 16.92 -26.48 39.16
C HIS A 43 17.28 -27.92 39.52
N VAL A 44 18.48 -28.36 39.16
CA VAL A 44 19.00 -29.66 39.59
C VAL A 44 20.20 -29.45 40.49
N LYS A 45 20.11 -29.93 41.72
CA LYS A 45 21.19 -29.90 42.72
C LYS A 45 21.69 -31.30 42.94
N TYR A 46 23.00 -31.52 42.78
CA TYR A 46 23.58 -32.85 42.93
C TYR A 46 24.97 -32.84 43.56
N ARG A 47 25.37 -34.00 44.08
CA ARG A 47 26.71 -34.27 44.61
C ARG A 47 27.35 -35.40 43.80
N ASN A 48 28.68 -35.39 43.72
CA ASN A 48 29.51 -36.27 42.88
C ASN A 48 29.51 -35.85 41.40
N ASP A 49 30.50 -36.36 40.64
CA ASP A 49 30.66 -36.11 39.21
C ASP A 49 29.56 -36.85 38.42
N LEU A 50 28.41 -36.19 38.29
CA LEU A 50 27.25 -36.66 37.55
C LEU A 50 27.06 -35.79 36.30
N THR A 51 26.75 -36.43 35.18
CA THR A 51 26.31 -35.73 33.97
C THR A 51 24.78 -35.72 33.92
N VAL A 52 24.18 -34.53 34.05
CA VAL A 52 22.72 -34.34 34.01
C VAL A 52 22.27 -34.07 32.57
N GLU A 53 21.27 -34.82 32.11
CA GLU A 53 20.61 -34.64 30.82
C GLU A 53 19.17 -34.15 31.04
N PHE A 54 18.91 -32.89 30.71
CA PHE A 54 17.57 -32.32 30.76
C PHE A 54 16.66 -32.86 29.64
N PRO A 55 15.35 -32.98 29.90
CA PRO A 55 14.39 -33.41 28.89
C PRO A 55 14.28 -32.39 27.76
N LYS A 56 14.24 -32.87 26.51
CA LYS A 56 13.94 -32.03 25.34
C LYS A 56 12.43 -31.77 25.28
N ILE A 57 12.02 -30.59 25.73
CA ILE A 57 10.63 -30.15 25.63
C ILE A 57 10.43 -29.52 24.25
N ASN A 58 9.69 -30.20 23.37
CA ASN A 58 9.60 -29.81 21.96
C ASN A 58 8.75 -28.54 21.73
N GLN A 59 7.52 -28.53 22.24
CA GLN A 59 6.58 -27.43 21.90
C GLN A 59 5.49 -27.18 22.95
N GLN A 60 5.12 -28.20 23.72
CA GLN A 60 4.04 -28.13 24.69
C GLN A 60 4.42 -28.87 25.99
N LEU A 61 3.99 -28.31 27.11
CA LEU A 61 4.18 -28.83 28.45
C LEU A 61 2.84 -28.71 29.20
N GLY A 62 2.03 -29.77 29.15
CA GLY A 62 0.63 -29.71 29.63
C GLY A 62 -0.21 -28.74 28.79
N ALA A 63 -0.91 -27.81 29.43
CA ALA A 63 -1.66 -26.73 28.75
C ALA A 63 -0.78 -25.53 28.34
N PHE A 64 0.54 -25.58 28.59
CA PHE A 64 1.45 -24.49 28.29
C PHE A 64 2.22 -24.73 27.00
N THR A 65 2.31 -23.68 26.17
CA THR A 65 3.17 -23.65 24.98
C THR A 65 4.54 -23.11 25.34
N VAL A 66 5.60 -23.82 24.93
CA VAL A 66 6.99 -23.33 25.07
C VAL A 66 7.24 -22.28 23.98
N LYS A 67 7.54 -21.05 24.39
CA LYS A 67 7.85 -19.94 23.49
C LYS A 67 9.35 -19.81 23.23
N GLU A 68 10.15 -19.95 24.28
CA GLU A 68 11.61 -19.83 24.22
C GLU A 68 12.25 -20.85 25.16
N THR A 69 13.36 -21.45 24.74
CA THR A 69 14.20 -22.31 25.58
C THR A 69 15.50 -21.59 25.86
N GLY A 70 15.75 -21.26 27.12
CA GLY A 70 17.00 -20.67 27.57
C GLY A 70 18.15 -21.67 27.53
N GLY A 71 19.37 -21.15 27.45
CA GLY A 71 20.58 -21.95 27.61
C GLY A 71 20.67 -22.58 28.99
N ILE A 72 21.41 -23.69 29.09
CA ILE A 72 21.73 -24.34 30.35
C ILE A 72 22.81 -23.49 31.03
N ALA A 73 22.50 -22.93 32.20
CA ALA A 73 23.48 -22.24 33.02
C ALA A 73 24.22 -23.27 33.89
N GLY A 74 25.48 -23.57 33.54
CA GLY A 74 26.24 -24.70 34.07
C GLY A 74 27.25 -24.37 35.19
N ASP A 75 27.21 -25.20 36.23
CA ASP A 75 28.21 -25.50 37.26
C ASP A 75 28.77 -24.34 38.09
N LYS A 76 27.90 -23.70 38.87
CA LYS A 76 28.37 -23.02 40.09
C LYS A 76 28.61 -24.07 41.16
N ARG A 77 29.89 -24.31 41.46
CA ARG A 77 30.29 -25.09 42.64
C ARG A 77 29.86 -24.33 43.89
N GLU A 78 28.90 -24.87 44.63
CA GLU A 78 28.46 -24.32 45.90
C GLU A 78 29.48 -24.67 47.01
N LYS A 79 29.50 -23.89 48.10
CA LYS A 79 30.54 -23.99 49.16
C LYS A 79 30.62 -25.33 49.88
N ASP A 80 29.65 -26.23 49.69
CA ASP A 80 29.54 -27.53 50.37
C ASP A 80 29.76 -28.75 49.44
N GLY A 81 30.32 -28.55 48.24
CA GLY A 81 30.63 -29.65 47.31
C GLY A 81 29.44 -30.14 46.49
N TYR A 82 28.36 -29.36 46.45
CA TYR A 82 27.23 -29.54 45.55
C TYR A 82 27.45 -28.76 44.24
N PHE A 83 26.96 -29.33 43.15
CA PHE A 83 26.82 -28.68 41.86
C PHE A 83 25.35 -28.33 41.62
N THR A 84 25.12 -27.17 41.04
CA THR A 84 23.79 -26.68 40.66
C THR A 84 23.81 -26.35 39.18
N VAL A 85 22.82 -26.90 38.47
CA VAL A 85 22.55 -26.58 37.06
C VAL A 85 21.10 -26.13 36.92
N GLU A 86 20.89 -25.10 36.12
CA GLU A 86 19.58 -24.50 35.91
C GLU A 86 19.27 -24.42 34.40
N GLN A 87 18.07 -24.85 34.03
CA GLN A 87 17.53 -24.63 32.69
C GLN A 87 16.23 -23.86 32.74
N ASN A 88 16.18 -22.76 31.98
CA ASN A 88 15.04 -21.85 31.94
C ASN A 88 14.26 -21.98 30.62
N TYR A 89 12.95 -21.77 30.70
CA TYR A 89 12.01 -21.78 29.59
C TYR A 89 11.05 -20.60 29.74
N VAL A 90 10.53 -20.10 28.62
CA VAL A 90 9.42 -19.15 28.61
C VAL A 90 8.17 -19.87 28.14
N LEU A 91 7.15 -19.91 28.99
CA LEU A 91 5.89 -20.60 28.72
C LEU A 91 4.74 -19.59 28.56
N SER A 92 3.69 -19.98 27.87
CA SER A 92 2.45 -19.21 27.77
C SER A 92 1.24 -20.15 27.62
N SER A 93 0.12 -19.81 28.26
CA SER A 93 -1.13 -20.56 28.16
C SER A 93 -2.23 -19.71 27.51
N TYR A 94 -3.05 -20.37 26.69
CA TYR A 94 -4.26 -19.79 26.10
C TYR A 94 -5.54 -20.38 26.71
N GLU A 95 -5.42 -21.30 27.66
CA GLU A 95 -6.54 -21.93 28.35
C GLU A 95 -6.73 -21.28 29.72
N ILE A 96 -7.93 -20.72 29.94
CA ILE A 96 -8.33 -20.09 31.21
C ILE A 96 -8.65 -21.19 32.24
N GLY A 97 -8.34 -20.91 33.51
CA GLY A 97 -8.58 -21.81 34.64
C GLY A 97 -7.28 -22.27 35.31
N ARG A 98 -7.39 -23.22 36.24
CA ARG A 98 -6.23 -23.81 36.91
C ARG A 98 -5.56 -24.81 35.98
N GLN A 99 -4.34 -24.49 35.57
CA GLN A 99 -3.54 -25.28 34.66
C GLN A 99 -2.32 -25.85 35.38
N THR A 100 -1.99 -27.11 35.13
CA THR A 100 -0.88 -27.80 35.80
C THR A 100 0.26 -28.08 34.83
N ILE A 101 1.47 -27.68 35.24
CA ILE A 101 2.72 -28.09 34.63
C ILE A 101 3.08 -29.46 35.22
N PRO A 102 3.14 -30.53 34.40
CA PRO A 102 3.40 -31.88 34.88
C PRO A 102 4.84 -32.05 35.36
N SER A 103 5.05 -33.09 36.16
CA SER A 103 6.38 -33.49 36.64
C SER A 103 7.26 -33.94 35.47
N LEU A 104 8.50 -33.46 35.45
CA LEU A 104 9.46 -33.74 34.38
C LEU A 104 10.49 -34.76 34.86
N LYS A 105 10.74 -35.78 34.03
CA LYS A 105 11.79 -36.76 34.26
C LYS A 105 13.13 -36.22 33.75
N ILE A 106 14.11 -36.14 34.64
CA ILE A 106 15.47 -35.75 34.34
C ILE A 106 16.36 -36.98 34.46
N ARG A 107 17.15 -37.27 33.43
CA ARG A 107 18.08 -38.40 33.43
C ARG A 107 19.46 -37.93 33.89
N TYR A 108 20.15 -38.78 34.64
CA TYR A 108 21.54 -38.52 35.02
C TYR A 108 22.40 -39.76 34.77
N LYS A 109 23.67 -39.53 34.47
CA LYS A 109 24.70 -40.56 34.34
C LYS A 109 25.69 -40.44 35.49
N SER A 110 25.95 -41.55 36.16
CA SER A 110 26.95 -41.72 37.19
C SER A 110 27.96 -42.79 36.77
N SER A 111 29.10 -42.87 37.46
CA SER A 111 30.07 -43.96 37.31
C SER A 111 29.47 -45.35 37.60
N ARG A 112 28.33 -45.42 38.27
CA ARG A 112 27.60 -46.66 38.61
C ARG A 112 26.44 -47.00 37.66
N GLY A 113 26.15 -46.15 36.66
CA GLY A 113 25.05 -46.36 35.71
C GLY A 113 24.18 -45.13 35.50
N THR A 114 23.01 -45.32 34.88
CA THR A 114 22.04 -44.27 34.58
C THR A 114 20.86 -44.29 35.56
N GLY A 115 20.42 -43.13 36.01
CA GLY A 115 19.23 -42.99 36.86
C GLY A 115 18.30 -41.87 36.41
N GLU A 116 17.13 -41.79 37.05
CA GLU A 116 16.09 -40.80 36.78
C GLU A 116 15.67 -40.11 38.08
N VAL A 117 15.43 -38.80 38.01
CA VAL A 117 14.82 -38.00 39.08
C VAL A 117 13.65 -37.21 38.48
N VAL A 118 12.59 -37.00 39.26
CA VAL A 118 11.38 -36.28 38.82
C VAL A 118 11.30 -34.93 39.50
N THR A 119 10.82 -33.92 38.78
CA THR A 119 10.49 -32.61 39.37
C THR A 119 9.11 -32.62 40.02
N ASN A 120 8.85 -31.63 40.88
CA ASN A 120 7.51 -31.31 41.35
C ASN A 120 6.60 -30.80 40.22
N GLU A 121 5.29 -30.93 40.44
CA GLU A 121 4.25 -30.33 39.61
C GLU A 121 3.95 -28.90 40.08
N ILE A 122 3.55 -28.03 39.16
CA ILE A 122 3.23 -26.62 39.46
C ILE A 122 1.85 -26.30 38.92
N THR A 123 0.95 -25.80 39.76
CA THR A 123 -0.37 -25.34 39.33
C THR A 123 -0.37 -23.82 39.22
N ILE A 124 -0.91 -23.30 38.11
CA ILE A 124 -0.97 -21.88 37.78
C ILE A 124 -2.43 -21.50 37.50
N ASP A 125 -2.90 -20.42 38.10
CA ASP A 125 -4.23 -19.86 37.85
C ASP A 125 -4.18 -18.91 36.64
N VAL A 126 -4.75 -19.32 35.51
CA VAL A 126 -4.83 -18.50 34.29
C VAL A 126 -6.16 -17.77 34.27
N ARG A 127 -6.13 -16.47 34.54
CA ARG A 127 -7.32 -15.61 34.55
C ARG A 127 -7.62 -15.03 33.18
N GLY A 128 -8.90 -14.90 32.87
CA GLY A 128 -9.33 -14.06 31.76
C GLY A 128 -9.06 -12.59 32.10
N VAL A 129 -8.69 -11.79 31.10
CA VAL A 129 -8.65 -10.33 31.24
C VAL A 129 -10.10 -9.83 31.21
N LEU A 130 -10.76 -9.87 32.37
CA LEU A 130 -12.01 -9.14 32.58
C LEU A 130 -11.62 -7.71 32.95
N LYS A 131 -12.21 -6.72 32.28
CA LYS A 131 -12.06 -5.32 32.69
C LYS A 131 -12.63 -5.18 34.10
N GLU A 132 -11.94 -4.47 34.98
CA GLU A 132 -12.39 -4.23 36.36
C GLU A 132 -13.87 -3.80 36.37
N GLY A 133 -14.75 -4.66 36.91
CA GLY A 133 -16.18 -4.39 37.06
C GLY A 133 -17.15 -5.45 36.53
N GLU A 134 -16.71 -6.49 35.81
CA GLU A 134 -17.64 -7.52 35.28
C GLU A 134 -17.58 -8.83 36.08
N THR A 135 -18.61 -9.08 36.91
CA THR A 135 -18.91 -10.40 37.49
C THR A 135 -19.73 -11.23 36.49
N ALA A 136 -19.48 -12.55 36.45
CA ALA A 136 -20.11 -13.51 35.53
C ALA A 136 -21.62 -13.78 35.78
N ALA A 137 -22.33 -12.88 36.47
CA ALA A 137 -23.70 -13.08 36.92
C ALA A 137 -24.66 -11.94 36.52
N ASP A 138 -24.30 -11.10 35.56
CA ASP A 138 -25.19 -10.04 35.06
C ASP A 138 -25.45 -10.25 33.56
N ILE A 139 -26.62 -10.80 33.25
CA ILE A 139 -27.14 -10.84 31.89
C ILE A 139 -27.35 -9.39 31.50
N LYS A 140 -26.40 -8.83 30.73
CA LYS A 140 -26.44 -7.43 30.30
C LYS A 140 -27.79 -7.10 29.68
N ASP A 141 -28.43 -6.12 30.30
CA ASP A 141 -29.57 -5.40 29.76
C ASP A 141 -29.20 -4.84 28.37
N ILE A 142 -30.19 -4.79 27.47
CA ILE A 142 -30.00 -4.38 26.08
C ILE A 142 -29.56 -2.92 26.13
N PHE A 143 -28.32 -2.63 25.70
CA PHE A 143 -27.81 -1.27 25.68
C PHE A 143 -28.83 -0.31 25.04
N PRO A 144 -29.22 0.79 25.69
CA PRO A 144 -30.02 1.81 25.05
C PRO A 144 -29.25 2.33 23.81
N PRO A 145 -29.92 2.61 22.68
CA PRO A 145 -29.24 3.03 21.47
C PRO A 145 -28.38 4.25 21.77
N MET A 146 -27.06 4.08 21.67
CA MET A 146 -26.13 5.20 21.80
C MET A 146 -26.53 6.24 20.78
N ASN A 147 -26.84 7.45 21.25
CA ASN A 147 -26.95 8.60 20.38
C ASN A 147 -25.60 8.77 19.70
N VAL A 148 -25.53 8.37 18.43
CA VAL A 148 -24.39 8.67 17.58
C VAL A 148 -24.15 10.17 17.68
N PRO A 149 -22.93 10.64 17.98
CA PRO A 149 -22.66 12.06 18.06
C PRO A 149 -23.14 12.69 16.75
N THR A 150 -23.82 13.82 16.81
CA THR A 150 -24.42 14.53 15.66
C THR A 150 -23.42 14.81 14.53
N ASN A 151 -22.13 14.65 14.81
CA ASN A 151 -21.03 14.63 13.84
C ASN A 151 -21.05 13.43 12.88
N PHE A 152 -21.67 12.29 13.20
CA PHE A 152 -21.74 11.14 12.30
C PHE A 152 -22.59 11.46 11.06
N ARG A 153 -23.75 12.12 11.25
CA ARG A 153 -24.56 12.60 10.12
C ARG A 153 -23.80 13.62 9.29
N ARG A 154 -23.04 14.51 9.93
CA ARG A 154 -22.19 15.50 9.24
C ARG A 154 -21.07 14.82 8.45
N LEU A 155 -20.39 13.83 9.03
CA LEU A 155 -19.35 13.02 8.39
C LEU A 155 -19.91 12.26 7.19
N VAL A 156 -21.07 11.61 7.34
CA VAL A 156 -21.77 10.92 6.24
C VAL A 156 -22.14 11.91 5.14
N THR A 157 -22.67 13.09 5.47
CA THR A 157 -22.94 14.13 4.46
C THR A 157 -21.68 14.58 3.74
N TRP A 158 -20.55 14.77 4.44
CA TRP A 158 -19.27 15.12 3.82
C TRP A 158 -18.71 13.99 2.94
N ILE A 159 -18.88 12.73 3.33
CA ILE A 159 -18.50 11.57 2.51
C ILE A 159 -19.35 11.52 1.24
N PHE A 160 -20.67 11.68 1.34
CA PHE A 160 -21.55 11.71 0.16
C PHE A 160 -21.28 12.93 -0.73
N ALA A 161 -21.01 14.10 -0.14
CA ALA A 161 -20.63 15.30 -0.89
C ALA A 161 -19.28 15.11 -1.61
N GLY A 162 -18.30 14.48 -0.95
CA GLY A 162 -17.02 14.13 -1.55
C GLY A 162 -17.17 13.11 -2.68
N LEU A 163 -18.03 12.11 -2.50
CA LEU A 163 -18.32 11.10 -3.52
C LEU A 163 -19.06 11.71 -4.72
N ALA A 164 -19.99 12.63 -4.47
CA ALA A 164 -20.68 13.37 -5.52
C ALA A 164 -19.73 14.32 -6.28
N ALA A 165 -18.81 14.98 -5.57
CA ALA A 165 -17.78 15.81 -6.20
C ALA A 165 -16.80 14.97 -7.02
N LEU A 166 -16.43 13.77 -6.54
CA LEU A 166 -15.55 12.85 -7.23
C LEU A 166 -16.23 12.27 -8.47
N SER A 167 -17.50 11.87 -8.37
CA SER A 167 -18.27 11.38 -9.51
C SER A 167 -18.49 12.47 -10.54
N LEU A 168 -18.81 13.70 -10.12
CA LEU A 168 -18.93 14.84 -11.02
C LEU A 168 -17.59 15.17 -11.68
N SER A 169 -16.49 15.13 -10.94
CA SER A 169 -15.14 15.32 -11.49
C SER A 169 -14.78 14.22 -12.48
N ALA A 170 -15.15 12.97 -12.21
CA ALA A 170 -14.94 11.85 -13.13
C ALA A 170 -15.80 11.99 -14.39
N VAL A 171 -17.04 12.46 -14.27
CA VAL A 171 -17.92 12.74 -15.42
C VAL A 171 -17.39 13.92 -16.23
N ILE A 172 -16.95 15.01 -15.60
CA ILE A 172 -16.34 16.16 -16.27
C ILE A 172 -15.03 15.72 -16.96
N TYR A 173 -14.17 14.98 -16.26
CA TYR A 173 -12.96 14.40 -16.84
C TYR A 173 -13.30 13.48 -18.01
N TRP A 174 -14.31 12.61 -17.89
CA TRP A 174 -14.75 11.74 -18.98
C TRP A 174 -15.33 12.53 -20.15
N LEU A 175 -16.08 13.61 -19.92
CA LEU A 175 -16.60 14.47 -20.99
C LEU A 175 -15.49 15.27 -21.68
N ILE A 176 -14.52 15.80 -20.94
CA ILE A 176 -13.33 16.45 -21.49
C ILE A 176 -12.48 15.44 -22.26
N ASN A 177 -12.24 14.26 -21.69
CA ASN A 177 -11.46 13.21 -22.32
C ASN A 177 -12.21 12.58 -23.50
N LYS A 178 -13.54 12.53 -23.50
CA LYS A 178 -14.36 12.11 -24.65
C LYS A 178 -14.41 13.19 -25.73
N ARG A 179 -14.35 14.48 -25.38
CA ARG A 179 -14.16 15.56 -26.36
C ARG A 179 -12.75 15.51 -26.96
N LYS A 180 -11.71 15.34 -26.16
CA LYS A 180 -10.32 15.15 -26.62
C LYS A 180 -10.13 13.84 -27.40
N ASN A 181 -10.77 12.75 -26.96
CA ASN A 181 -10.76 11.46 -27.65
C ASN A 181 -11.80 11.35 -28.76
N GLY A 182 -12.72 12.29 -28.93
CA GLY A 182 -13.50 12.41 -30.17
C GLY A 182 -12.57 12.66 -31.35
N TYR A 183 -11.51 13.43 -31.11
CA TYR A 183 -10.40 13.64 -32.04
C TYR A 183 -9.38 12.48 -32.04
N LYS A 184 -9.07 11.84 -30.89
CA LYS A 184 -8.15 10.68 -30.86
C LYS A 184 -8.76 9.34 -31.31
N LYS A 185 -10.08 9.13 -31.27
CA LYS A 185 -10.69 7.83 -31.64
C LYS A 185 -10.79 7.62 -33.15
N GLN A 186 -10.56 8.67 -33.95
CA GLN A 186 -10.33 8.55 -35.40
C GLN A 186 -8.87 8.24 -35.75
N SER A 187 -8.00 7.98 -34.75
CA SER A 187 -6.59 7.63 -34.94
C SER A 187 -6.31 6.12 -34.94
N GLN A 188 -7.33 5.27 -34.86
CA GLN A 188 -7.17 3.81 -34.74
C GLN A 188 -8.08 3.02 -35.70
N GLU A 189 -8.29 3.54 -36.90
CA GLU A 189 -8.58 2.70 -38.06
C GLU A 189 -7.47 2.95 -39.08
N PHE A 190 -6.69 1.90 -39.34
CA PHE A 190 -5.69 1.85 -40.39
C PHE A 190 -6.39 1.91 -41.76
N ILE A 191 -6.77 3.12 -42.14
CA ILE A 191 -6.60 3.65 -43.49
C ILE A 191 -5.75 4.90 -43.25
N VAL A 192 -4.55 4.95 -43.85
CA VAL A 192 -3.62 6.07 -43.75
C VAL A 192 -4.23 7.29 -44.44
N ARG A 193 -5.21 7.95 -43.80
CA ARG A 193 -5.72 9.24 -44.26
C ARG A 193 -4.62 10.26 -44.10
N ALA A 194 -4.36 11.01 -45.15
CA ALA A 194 -3.29 11.99 -45.13
C ALA A 194 -3.65 13.10 -44.12
N PRO A 195 -2.66 13.69 -43.41
CA PRO A 195 -2.94 14.71 -42.40
C PRO A 195 -3.81 15.89 -42.90
N HIS A 196 -3.66 16.27 -44.17
CA HIS A 196 -4.42 17.35 -44.78
C HIS A 196 -5.90 16.98 -45.02
N GLU A 197 -6.21 15.72 -45.32
CA GLU A 197 -7.60 15.25 -45.50
C GLU A 197 -8.38 15.34 -44.18
N VAL A 198 -7.74 14.93 -43.08
CA VAL A 198 -8.32 15.05 -41.73
C VAL A 198 -8.52 16.53 -41.39
N ALA A 199 -7.55 17.38 -41.69
CA ALA A 199 -7.66 18.82 -41.44
C ALA A 199 -8.83 19.46 -42.23
N TYR A 200 -9.03 19.10 -43.50
CA TYR A 200 -10.16 19.57 -44.28
C TYR A 200 -11.51 19.12 -43.72
N GLU A 201 -11.64 17.86 -43.33
CA GLU A 201 -12.86 17.34 -42.71
C GLU A 201 -13.20 18.13 -41.44
N LEU A 202 -12.20 18.41 -40.60
CA LEU A 202 -12.37 19.21 -39.39
C LEU A 202 -12.73 20.67 -39.68
N LEU A 203 -12.11 21.30 -40.68
CA LEU A 203 -12.45 22.66 -41.11
C LEU A 203 -13.89 22.75 -41.65
N GLU A 204 -14.32 21.78 -42.45
CA GLU A 204 -15.68 21.72 -42.98
C GLU A 204 -16.70 21.53 -41.85
N ASN A 205 -16.41 20.65 -40.89
CA ASN A 205 -17.24 20.47 -39.70
C ASN A 205 -17.31 21.74 -38.85
N LEU A 206 -16.20 22.47 -38.69
CA LEU A 206 -16.18 23.75 -37.99
C LEU A 206 -17.12 24.79 -38.62
N LEU A 207 -17.20 24.84 -39.96
CA LEU A 207 -18.15 25.71 -40.67
C LEU A 207 -19.60 25.26 -40.46
N LYS A 208 -19.89 23.95 -40.56
CA LYS A 208 -21.24 23.38 -40.38
C LYS A 208 -21.84 23.65 -39.01
N GLU A 209 -21.00 23.78 -37.99
CA GLU A 209 -21.47 24.04 -36.63
C GLU A 209 -21.96 25.48 -36.40
N ASP A 210 -21.67 26.40 -37.33
CA ASP A 210 -22.16 27.77 -37.35
C ASP A 210 -21.98 28.52 -36.01
N LEU A 211 -20.79 28.33 -35.40
CA LEU A 211 -20.45 28.90 -34.10
C LEU A 211 -20.44 30.44 -34.11
N ILE A 212 -20.11 31.04 -35.26
CA ILE A 212 -20.05 32.49 -35.43
C ILE A 212 -21.45 33.09 -35.28
N SER A 213 -22.47 32.53 -35.94
CA SER A 213 -23.85 33.03 -35.86
C SER A 213 -24.46 32.81 -34.47
N LYS A 214 -23.99 31.79 -33.75
CA LYS A 214 -24.36 31.51 -32.34
C LYS A 214 -23.66 32.43 -31.33
N GLY A 215 -22.82 33.36 -31.78
CA GLY A 215 -22.04 34.25 -30.91
C GLY A 215 -20.88 33.56 -30.18
N LEU A 216 -20.57 32.31 -30.52
CA LEU A 216 -19.50 31.50 -29.93
C LEU A 216 -18.16 31.75 -30.65
N ILE A 217 -17.80 33.02 -30.85
CA ILE A 217 -16.62 33.43 -31.63
C ILE A 217 -15.33 32.90 -30.98
N LYS A 218 -15.19 32.99 -29.65
CA LYS A 218 -14.00 32.46 -28.97
C LYS A 218 -13.82 30.96 -29.19
N GLU A 219 -14.90 30.19 -29.09
CA GLU A 219 -14.86 28.75 -29.33
C GLU A 219 -14.45 28.42 -30.76
N TYR A 220 -14.95 29.18 -31.74
CA TYR A 220 -14.54 29.06 -33.14
C TYR A 220 -13.02 29.22 -33.30
N TYR A 221 -12.42 30.25 -32.69
CA TYR A 221 -10.98 30.49 -32.75
C TYR A 221 -10.16 29.45 -31.99
N TYR A 222 -10.64 28.94 -30.85
CA TYR A 222 -10.01 27.83 -30.16
C TYR A 222 -9.93 26.60 -31.07
N ARG A 223 -11.05 26.23 -31.71
CA ARG A 223 -11.11 25.06 -32.58
C ARG A 223 -10.33 25.23 -33.88
N LEU A 224 -10.38 26.41 -34.49
CA LEU A 224 -9.60 26.71 -35.70
C LEU A 224 -8.10 26.58 -35.43
N THR A 225 -7.62 27.11 -34.28
CA THR A 225 -6.21 26.95 -33.88
C THR A 225 -5.87 25.48 -33.61
N ASP A 226 -6.75 24.75 -32.93
CA ASP A 226 -6.52 23.33 -32.59
C ASP A 226 -6.36 22.45 -33.84
N ILE A 227 -7.20 22.68 -34.86
CA ILE A 227 -7.12 21.99 -36.16
C ILE A 227 -5.75 22.21 -36.81
N VAL A 228 -5.30 23.47 -36.88
CA VAL A 228 -4.00 23.82 -37.49
C VAL A 228 -2.84 23.21 -36.70
N ARG A 229 -2.88 23.27 -35.36
CA ARG A 229 -1.83 22.70 -34.49
C ARG A 229 -1.74 21.19 -34.62
N HIS A 230 -2.86 20.48 -34.65
CA HIS A 230 -2.88 19.03 -34.88
C HIS A 230 -2.43 18.66 -36.28
N TYR A 231 -2.79 19.43 -37.29
CA TYR A 231 -2.27 19.22 -38.64
C TYR A 231 -0.74 19.33 -38.67
N ILE A 232 -0.18 20.38 -38.05
CA ILE A 232 1.27 20.58 -37.97
C ILE A 232 1.96 19.39 -37.28
N GLU A 233 1.41 18.91 -36.16
CA GLU A 233 1.94 17.75 -35.44
C GLU A 233 1.94 16.49 -36.30
N LYS A 234 0.82 16.21 -36.98
CA LYS A 234 0.71 15.01 -37.82
C LYS A 234 1.56 15.09 -39.08
N ARG A 235 1.70 16.27 -39.69
CA ARG A 235 2.42 16.48 -40.95
C ARG A 235 3.93 16.59 -40.76
N PHE A 236 4.36 17.30 -39.71
CA PHE A 236 5.75 17.67 -39.49
C PHE A 236 6.34 17.06 -38.20
N GLY A 237 5.54 16.45 -37.34
CA GLY A 237 6.02 15.91 -36.06
C GLY A 237 6.48 16.99 -35.08
N LEU A 238 5.90 18.19 -35.14
CA LEU A 238 6.14 19.28 -34.19
C LEU A 238 5.02 19.29 -33.15
N LEU A 239 5.34 19.30 -31.86
CA LEU A 239 4.38 19.14 -30.76
C LEU A 239 3.56 20.42 -30.48
N ALA A 240 2.99 21.02 -31.53
CA ALA A 240 2.26 22.28 -31.46
C ALA A 240 1.08 22.31 -30.45
N PRO A 241 0.29 21.23 -30.26
CA PRO A 241 -0.81 21.24 -29.29
C PRO A 241 -0.38 21.18 -27.82
N GLU A 242 0.82 20.66 -27.55
CA GLU A 242 1.33 20.45 -26.18
C GLU A 242 2.14 21.65 -25.67
N ARG A 243 2.41 22.62 -26.53
CA ARG A 243 3.23 23.79 -26.25
C ARG A 243 2.41 25.07 -26.25
N THR A 244 2.85 26.05 -25.46
CA THR A 244 2.33 27.42 -25.56
C THR A 244 2.63 28.02 -26.93
N THR A 245 1.92 29.08 -27.33
CA THR A 245 2.17 29.76 -28.62
C THR A 245 3.63 30.23 -28.72
N GLU A 246 4.18 30.81 -27.67
CA GLU A 246 5.57 31.30 -27.62
C GLU A 246 6.58 30.17 -27.80
N GLU A 247 6.45 29.09 -27.02
CA GLU A 247 7.35 27.92 -27.12
C GLU A 247 7.28 27.22 -28.48
N PHE A 248 6.09 27.18 -29.09
CA PHE A 248 5.92 26.60 -30.42
C PHE A 248 6.54 27.46 -31.51
N LEU A 249 6.38 28.79 -31.45
CA LEU A 249 6.98 29.71 -32.41
C LEU A 249 8.52 29.72 -32.31
N ASP A 250 9.07 29.60 -31.11
CA ASP A 250 10.52 29.45 -30.89
C ASP A 250 11.05 28.14 -31.52
N GLU A 251 10.37 27.01 -31.29
CA GLU A 251 10.70 25.73 -31.94
C GLU A 251 10.62 25.83 -33.48
N MET A 252 9.61 26.52 -34.00
CA MET A 252 9.44 26.75 -35.43
C MET A 252 10.55 27.61 -36.05
N ALA A 253 11.12 28.56 -35.30
CA ALA A 253 12.21 29.38 -35.81
C ALA A 253 13.43 28.51 -36.17
N HIS A 254 13.69 27.46 -35.38
CA HIS A 254 14.86 26.60 -35.50
C HIS A 254 14.67 25.35 -36.37
N THR A 255 13.46 25.05 -36.82
CA THR A 255 13.21 23.86 -37.66
C THR A 255 13.44 24.13 -39.15
N ASN A 256 13.95 23.12 -39.88
CA ASN A 256 14.10 23.15 -41.34
C ASN A 256 12.94 22.45 -42.07
N LYS A 257 11.87 22.08 -41.34
CA LYS A 257 10.71 21.33 -41.89
C LYS A 257 9.72 22.21 -42.66
N LEU A 258 9.78 23.52 -42.46
CA LEU A 258 8.93 24.54 -43.08
C LEU A 258 9.84 25.65 -43.62
N ASP A 259 9.46 26.25 -44.75
CA ASP A 259 10.14 27.47 -45.22
C ASP A 259 9.71 28.71 -44.42
N ASP A 260 10.46 29.79 -44.59
CA ASP A 260 10.24 31.04 -43.85
C ASP A 260 8.89 31.70 -44.18
N THR A 261 8.34 31.46 -45.38
CA THR A 261 7.03 31.98 -45.79
C THR A 261 5.92 31.34 -44.97
N HIS A 262 5.95 30.01 -44.84
CA HIS A 262 5.01 29.25 -44.04
C HIS A 262 5.17 29.50 -42.54
N LYS A 263 6.42 29.66 -42.05
CA LYS A 263 6.67 30.04 -40.66
C LYS A 263 6.00 31.37 -40.31
N ARG A 264 6.20 32.40 -41.14
CA ARG A 264 5.56 33.71 -40.97
C ARG A 264 4.04 33.61 -41.03
N LEU A 265 3.49 32.83 -41.97
CA LEU A 265 2.06 32.62 -42.09
C LEU A 265 1.44 32.05 -40.81
N ILE A 266 2.05 31.01 -40.22
CA ILE A 266 1.57 30.42 -38.97
C ILE A 266 1.72 31.40 -37.81
N GLN A 267 2.82 32.15 -37.75
CA GLN A 267 3.03 33.15 -36.71
C GLN A 267 1.90 34.19 -36.71
N GLU A 268 1.66 34.85 -37.85
CA GLU A 268 0.61 35.85 -38.00
C GLU A 268 -0.78 35.26 -37.68
N PHE A 269 -1.03 34.01 -38.11
CA PHE A 269 -2.27 33.29 -37.80
C PHE A 269 -2.46 33.07 -36.30
N LEU A 270 -1.44 32.57 -35.59
CA LEU A 270 -1.52 32.26 -34.16
C LEU A 270 -1.67 33.54 -33.32
N GLU A 271 -0.92 34.59 -33.65
CA GLU A 271 -1.01 35.90 -32.99
C GLU A 271 -2.42 36.49 -33.14
N ARG A 272 -2.99 36.48 -34.36
CA ARG A 272 -4.36 36.93 -34.61
C ARG A 272 -5.38 36.12 -33.82
N CYS A 273 -5.20 34.81 -33.74
CA CYS A 273 -6.09 33.95 -32.97
C CYS A 273 -6.03 34.23 -31.45
N ASP A 274 -4.84 34.49 -30.92
CA ASP A 274 -4.63 34.72 -29.49
C ASP A 274 -5.21 36.08 -29.04
N MET A 275 -5.18 37.10 -29.91
CA MET A 275 -5.91 38.36 -29.67
C MET A 275 -7.41 38.12 -29.42
N VAL A 276 -8.05 37.24 -30.21
CA VAL A 276 -9.50 36.96 -30.06
C VAL A 276 -9.78 36.12 -28.80
N LYS A 277 -8.95 35.10 -28.53
CA LYS A 277 -9.10 34.21 -27.37
C LYS A 277 -8.96 34.99 -26.06
N TYR A 278 -7.95 35.86 -25.97
CA TYR A 278 -7.51 36.44 -24.71
C TYR A 278 -7.76 37.96 -24.58
N ALA A 279 -7.68 38.74 -25.65
CA ALA A 279 -7.67 40.22 -25.57
C ALA A 279 -9.04 40.93 -25.61
N ARG A 280 -10.16 40.22 -25.35
CA ARG A 280 -11.55 40.73 -25.51
C ARG A 280 -11.79 41.40 -26.88
N TYR A 281 -11.02 41.02 -27.89
CA TYR A 281 -11.12 41.57 -29.23
C TYR A 281 -12.26 40.87 -29.99
N GLY A 282 -13.15 41.68 -30.59
CA GLY A 282 -14.28 41.22 -31.40
C GLY A 282 -13.97 41.37 -32.88
N PRO A 283 -13.49 40.33 -33.58
CA PRO A 283 -13.11 40.43 -34.98
C PRO A 283 -14.34 40.64 -35.85
N SER A 284 -14.17 41.41 -36.91
CA SER A 284 -15.14 41.58 -37.99
C SER A 284 -15.33 40.27 -38.77
N ARG A 285 -16.45 40.15 -39.51
CA ARG A 285 -16.69 38.97 -40.36
C ARG A 285 -15.59 38.76 -41.42
N SER A 286 -15.03 39.84 -41.95
CA SER A 286 -13.89 39.77 -42.88
C SER A 286 -12.64 39.21 -42.21
N GLU A 287 -12.30 39.67 -41.00
CA GLU A 287 -11.12 39.17 -40.27
C GLU A 287 -11.27 37.69 -39.90
N ILE A 288 -12.49 37.25 -39.55
CA ILE A 288 -12.79 35.83 -39.31
C ILE A 288 -12.55 35.01 -40.58
N GLN A 289 -13.07 35.47 -41.72
CA GLN A 289 -12.89 34.80 -43.01
C GLN A 289 -11.40 34.75 -43.42
N GLU A 290 -10.68 35.86 -43.30
CA GLU A 290 -9.24 35.92 -43.57
C GLU A 290 -8.45 34.94 -42.69
N THR A 291 -8.83 34.80 -41.41
CA THR A 291 -8.18 33.87 -40.49
C THR A 291 -8.42 32.42 -40.92
N TYR A 292 -9.65 32.10 -41.33
CA TYR A 292 -9.99 30.78 -41.87
C TYR A 292 -9.23 30.49 -43.17
N ASP A 293 -9.18 31.46 -44.09
CA ASP A 293 -8.48 31.33 -45.36
C ASP A 293 -6.98 31.17 -45.16
N ALA A 294 -6.38 31.84 -44.17
CA ALA A 294 -4.98 31.65 -43.79
C ALA A 294 -4.71 30.22 -43.32
N ALA A 295 -5.57 29.65 -42.46
CA ALA A 295 -5.48 28.28 -42.00
C ALA A 295 -5.58 27.29 -43.17
N LYS A 296 -6.58 27.47 -44.04
CA LYS A 296 -6.79 26.62 -45.22
C LYS A 296 -5.62 26.71 -46.19
N ARG A 297 -5.15 27.93 -46.50
CA ARG A 297 -3.99 28.17 -47.38
C ARG A 297 -2.75 27.45 -46.85
N PHE A 298 -2.48 27.56 -45.56
CA PHE A 298 -1.34 26.87 -44.95
C PHE A 298 -1.42 25.34 -45.16
N ILE A 299 -2.59 24.73 -44.94
CA ILE A 299 -2.80 23.29 -45.17
C ILE A 299 -2.64 22.95 -46.66
N ASP A 300 -3.24 23.75 -47.56
CA ASP A 300 -3.19 23.54 -49.01
C ASP A 300 -1.76 23.57 -49.56
N GLU A 301 -0.95 24.54 -49.12
CA GLU A 301 0.42 24.76 -49.60
C GLU A 301 1.39 23.71 -49.04
N THR A 302 1.10 23.14 -47.88
CA THR A 302 2.00 22.19 -47.18
C THR A 302 1.57 20.73 -47.24
N ARG A 303 0.47 20.43 -47.94
CA ARG A 303 -0.05 19.06 -48.08
C ARG A 303 0.98 18.11 -48.68
N GLU A 304 0.93 16.85 -48.26
CA GLU A 304 1.70 15.79 -48.91
C GLU A 304 1.23 15.61 -50.35
N ARG A 305 2.16 15.75 -51.29
CA ARG A 305 1.95 15.27 -52.66
C ARG A 305 2.52 13.87 -52.71
N PHE A 306 1.65 12.87 -52.79
CA PHE A 306 2.10 11.52 -53.12
C PHE A 306 2.58 11.56 -54.57
N GLU A 307 3.89 11.44 -54.79
CA GLU A 307 4.39 10.99 -56.09
C GLU A 307 3.95 9.54 -56.23
N GLU A 308 3.02 9.30 -57.14
CA GLU A 308 2.63 7.97 -57.58
C GLU A 308 3.88 7.31 -58.17
N LYS A 309 4.62 6.55 -57.35
CA LYS A 309 5.62 5.63 -57.87
C LYS A 309 4.83 4.61 -58.69
N GLU A 310 4.85 4.77 -60.01
CA GLU A 310 4.49 3.71 -60.95
C GLU A 310 5.13 2.42 -60.45
N VAL A 311 4.29 1.50 -60.00
CA VAL A 311 4.70 0.13 -59.76
C VAL A 311 4.97 -0.45 -61.14
N VAL A 312 6.19 -0.25 -61.65
CA VAL A 312 6.68 -0.96 -62.82
C VAL A 312 6.77 -2.42 -62.41
N ALA A 313 5.72 -3.17 -62.74
CA ALA A 313 5.73 -4.62 -62.68
C ALA A 313 6.81 -5.10 -63.64
N HIS A 314 7.88 -5.69 -63.08
CA HIS A 314 8.88 -6.43 -63.85
C HIS A 314 9.02 -7.83 -63.29
#